data_AF-A0A2W4QYP8-F1
#
_entry.id   AF-A0A2W4QYP8-F1
#
_cell.length_a   1.000
_cell.length_b   1.000
_cell.length_c   1.000
_cell.angle_alpha   90.00
_cell.angle_beta   90.00
_cell.angle_gamma   90.00
#
_symmetry.space_group_name_H-M   'P 1'
#
loop_
_entity.id
_entity.type
_entity.pdbx_description
1 polymer ?
#
loop_
_entity_poly.entity_id
_entity_poly.type
_entity_poly.pdbx_seq_one_letter_code
_entity_poly.pdbx_strand_id
1 'polypeptide(L)'
;MLLFTNGIIRTMDPAAPVVEAVLVGDDGRIAATGRAADLDKPGVRRVDLGGATLLPGFNDAHVHIWKLGLLLTVQVDARSAVAPDIDTIVARFRERAATLPPGTWITGRGYNETALPERRHLTRADLDAASTEHPIALTRTCGHMIVANSKALELAGITAQTPNPPGGVIVRDEAGEPTGLLQETAMGLLNRAMPEIDDATMADAIRATMRHQLALGITSATDPLLTPSILSVYRDLEARGELIVRVNGLPIRRPDGGTETLPLPERFVSDTLRIDCVKFFADGGLSGATAALSEPYKVTGDCGVLRFDTDELTQLMWEAHDAGFRIATHAIGDVALDQVIGVYEALHRRKPQPGLRHRIEHLGLPSAEHLRRCKACLL
;
A
#
# COMPACT_ATOMS: atom_id res chain seq x y z
N MET A 1 -23.85 21.33 17.81
CA MET A 1 -23.46 20.08 18.51
C MET A 1 -24.44 18.95 18.25
N LEU A 2 -23.96 17.70 18.24
CA LEU A 2 -24.76 16.48 18.11
C LEU A 2 -24.67 15.64 19.40
N LEU A 3 -25.79 15.10 19.88
CA LEU A 3 -25.84 14.20 21.02
C LEU A 3 -26.38 12.83 20.59
N PHE A 4 -25.53 11.81 20.60
CA PHE A 4 -25.92 10.44 20.28
C PHE A 4 -26.40 9.72 21.54
N THR A 5 -27.59 9.13 21.51
CA THR A 5 -28.25 8.46 22.66
C THR A 5 -28.99 7.20 22.24
N ASN A 6 -29.52 6.46 23.22
CA ASN A 6 -30.40 5.30 23.00
C ASN A 6 -29.73 4.21 22.13
N GLY A 7 -28.48 3.87 22.46
CA GLY A 7 -27.73 2.80 21.78
C GLY A 7 -26.62 2.25 22.67
N ILE A 8 -25.94 1.21 22.18
CA ILE A 8 -24.79 0.63 22.86
C ILE A 8 -23.54 1.37 22.38
N ILE A 9 -23.07 2.36 23.14
CA ILE A 9 -21.92 3.17 22.72
C ILE A 9 -20.65 2.64 23.36
N ARG A 10 -19.73 2.10 22.55
CA ARG A 10 -18.42 1.63 23.01
C ARG A 10 -17.35 2.66 22.72
N THR A 11 -16.60 3.07 23.75
CA THR A 11 -15.55 4.10 23.63
C THR A 11 -14.18 3.49 23.35
N MET A 12 -13.98 2.22 23.70
CA MET A 12 -12.68 1.54 23.79
C MET A 12 -11.72 2.13 24.83
N ASP A 13 -12.19 3.05 25.68
CA ASP A 13 -11.47 3.53 26.86
C ASP A 13 -11.64 2.53 28.01
N PRO A 14 -10.56 1.94 28.57
CA PRO A 14 -10.66 1.04 29.70
C PRO A 14 -11.35 1.63 30.94
N ALA A 15 -11.30 2.96 31.13
CA ALA A 15 -11.93 3.64 32.26
C ALA A 15 -13.45 3.82 32.06
N ALA A 16 -13.92 3.88 30.82
CA ALA A 16 -15.33 4.09 30.49
C ALA A 16 -15.72 3.32 29.21
N PRO A 17 -15.62 1.97 29.19
CA PRO A 17 -15.67 1.18 27.95
C PRO A 17 -17.03 1.22 27.25
N VAL A 18 -18.10 1.51 28.00
CA VAL A 18 -19.47 1.72 27.51
C VAL A 18 -20.05 2.95 28.18
N VAL A 19 -20.73 3.80 27.41
CA VAL A 19 -21.41 5.03 27.89
C VAL A 19 -22.83 5.10 27.36
N GLU A 20 -23.69 5.91 27.99
CA GLU A 20 -25.09 6.10 27.54
C GLU A 20 -25.20 7.11 26.41
N ALA A 21 -24.29 8.09 26.37
CA ALA A 21 -24.31 9.16 25.39
C ALA A 21 -22.92 9.67 25.01
N VAL A 22 -22.82 10.20 23.79
CA VAL A 22 -21.64 10.92 23.27
C VAL A 22 -22.08 12.26 22.70
N LEU A 23 -21.47 13.33 23.19
CA LEU A 23 -21.64 14.69 22.68
C LEU A 23 -20.50 15.01 21.72
N VAL A 24 -20.85 15.39 20.49
CA VAL A 24 -19.93 15.81 19.44
C VAL A 24 -20.08 17.32 19.21
N GLY A 25 -18.95 18.03 19.25
CA GLY A 25 -18.83 19.45 18.97
C GLY A 25 -19.15 19.80 17.52
N ASP A 26 -19.34 21.09 17.24
CA ASP A 26 -19.52 21.57 15.86
C ASP A 26 -18.24 21.45 15.02
N ASP A 27 -17.09 21.26 15.67
CA ASP A 27 -15.79 20.92 15.08
C ASP A 27 -15.64 19.41 14.78
N GLY A 28 -16.68 18.61 15.04
CA GLY A 28 -16.66 17.16 14.82
C GLY A 28 -15.84 16.36 15.84
N ARG A 29 -15.37 16.99 16.92
CA ARG A 29 -14.63 16.31 18.00
C ARG A 29 -15.57 15.84 19.11
N ILE A 30 -15.21 14.76 19.78
CA ILE A 30 -15.93 14.33 20.99
C ILE A 30 -15.71 15.37 22.07
N ALA A 31 -16.77 16.07 22.47
CA ALA A 31 -16.74 17.08 23.51
C ALA A 31 -16.91 16.46 24.91
N ALA A 32 -17.72 15.40 25.02
CA ALA A 32 -17.93 14.66 26.27
C ALA A 32 -18.55 13.29 26.01
N THR A 33 -18.36 12.36 26.95
CA THR A 33 -19.04 11.06 27.03
C THR A 33 -19.57 10.85 28.44
N GLY A 34 -20.64 10.08 28.61
CA GLY A 34 -21.20 9.82 29.94
C GLY A 34 -22.67 9.47 29.95
N ARG A 35 -23.39 9.89 31.00
CA ARG A 35 -24.85 9.71 31.11
C ARG A 35 -25.57 10.68 30.18
N ALA A 36 -26.67 10.23 29.57
CA ALA A 36 -27.43 11.07 28.65
C ALA A 36 -27.96 12.34 29.33
N ALA A 37 -28.44 12.22 30.57
CA ALA A 37 -29.00 13.33 31.33
C ALA A 37 -27.99 14.45 31.64
N ASP A 38 -26.70 14.14 31.75
CA ASP A 38 -25.66 15.14 32.05
C ASP A 38 -25.25 15.94 30.80
N LEU A 39 -25.44 15.35 29.62
CA LEU A 39 -25.02 15.91 28.33
C LEU A 39 -26.16 16.56 27.54
N ASP A 40 -27.41 16.26 27.89
CA ASP A 40 -28.58 16.79 27.22
C ASP A 40 -28.89 18.23 27.65
N LYS A 41 -28.44 19.19 26.84
CA LYS A 41 -28.55 20.64 27.10
C LYS A 41 -29.34 21.35 25.99
N PRO A 42 -29.95 22.52 26.27
CA PRO A 42 -30.58 23.32 25.22
C PRO A 42 -29.62 23.59 24.05
N GLY A 43 -30.11 23.43 22.82
CA GLY A 43 -29.33 23.68 21.60
C GLY A 43 -28.56 22.48 21.04
N VAL A 44 -28.50 21.33 21.74
CA VAL A 44 -27.94 20.10 21.17
C VAL A 44 -28.95 19.39 20.26
N ARG A 45 -28.51 18.98 19.07
CA ARG A 45 -29.33 18.16 18.17
C ARG A 45 -29.16 16.69 18.55
N ARG A 46 -30.25 16.02 18.91
CA ARG A 46 -30.24 14.62 19.33
C ARG A 46 -30.22 13.68 18.12
N VAL A 47 -29.46 12.59 18.25
CA VAL A 47 -29.40 11.47 17.31
C VAL A 47 -29.76 10.21 18.09
N ASP A 48 -30.96 9.70 17.82
CA ASP A 48 -31.45 8.45 18.39
C ASP A 48 -30.84 7.27 17.62
N LEU A 49 -30.08 6.42 18.33
CA LEU A 49 -29.46 5.23 17.75
C LEU A 49 -30.41 4.04 17.63
N GLY A 50 -31.61 4.09 18.21
CA GLY A 50 -32.62 3.04 18.10
C GLY A 50 -32.16 1.66 18.61
N GLY A 51 -31.30 1.64 19.64
CA GLY A 51 -30.68 0.43 20.18
C GLY A 51 -29.45 -0.07 19.40
N ALA A 52 -29.07 0.59 18.31
CA ALA A 52 -27.88 0.22 17.54
C ALA A 52 -26.58 0.44 18.34
N THR A 53 -25.49 -0.16 17.86
CA THR A 53 -24.16 0.00 18.47
C THR A 53 -23.37 1.11 17.78
N LEU A 54 -22.82 2.04 18.56
CA LEU A 54 -21.87 3.05 18.10
C LEU A 54 -20.45 2.62 18.49
N LEU A 55 -19.53 2.59 17.51
CA LEU A 55 -18.14 2.20 17.67
C LEU A 55 -17.22 3.32 17.14
N PRO A 56 -15.95 3.39 17.59
CA PRO A 56 -14.94 4.16 16.87
C PRO A 56 -14.82 3.62 15.45
N GLY A 57 -14.72 4.53 14.46
CA GLY A 57 -14.46 4.12 13.09
C GLY A 57 -13.12 3.39 12.98
N PHE A 58 -13.03 2.43 12.06
CA PHE A 58 -11.82 1.64 11.89
C PHE A 58 -10.66 2.51 11.38
N ASN A 59 -9.46 2.18 11.83
CA ASN A 59 -8.20 2.72 11.33
C ASN A 59 -7.44 1.61 10.60
N ASP A 60 -7.28 1.77 9.29
CA ASP A 60 -6.42 0.89 8.51
C ASP A 60 -4.96 1.32 8.69
N ALA A 61 -4.20 0.53 9.44
CA ALA A 61 -2.83 0.89 9.79
C ALA A 61 -1.85 0.83 8.61
N HIS A 62 -2.20 0.17 7.50
CA HIS A 62 -1.34 0.03 6.33
C HIS A 62 -2.14 -0.44 5.10
N VAL A 63 -2.41 0.47 4.17
CA VAL A 63 -3.15 0.18 2.93
C VAL A 63 -2.63 1.04 1.79
N HIS A 64 -2.62 0.53 0.57
CA HIS A 64 -2.26 1.34 -0.60
C HIS A 64 -3.50 2.00 -1.20
N ILE A 65 -3.88 3.18 -0.71
CA ILE A 65 -5.14 3.85 -1.07
C ILE A 65 -5.19 4.14 -2.56
N TRP A 66 -4.13 4.75 -3.09
CA TRP A 66 -4.06 5.08 -4.51
C TRP A 66 -4.06 3.83 -5.41
N LYS A 67 -3.37 2.75 -5.02
CA LYS A 67 -3.36 1.48 -5.79
C LYS A 67 -4.74 0.83 -5.81
N LEU A 68 -5.42 0.77 -4.66
CA LEU A 68 -6.79 0.28 -4.60
C LEU A 68 -7.71 1.17 -5.45
N GLY A 69 -7.46 2.47 -5.46
CA GLY A 69 -8.22 3.44 -6.24
C GLY A 69 -8.11 3.16 -7.72
N LEU A 70 -6.90 2.95 -8.22
CA LEU A 70 -6.66 2.59 -9.62
C LEU A 70 -7.39 1.30 -9.99
N LEU A 71 -7.39 0.30 -9.10
CA LEU A 71 -8.15 -0.94 -9.30
C LEU A 71 -9.66 -0.71 -9.36
N LEU A 72 -10.19 0.22 -8.55
CA LEU A 72 -11.62 0.54 -8.51
C LEU A 72 -12.08 1.43 -9.68
N THR A 73 -11.18 2.14 -10.35
CA THR A 73 -11.54 3.16 -11.35
C THR A 73 -11.10 2.84 -12.77
N VAL A 74 -9.83 2.48 -12.97
CA VAL A 74 -9.21 2.45 -14.30
C VAL A 74 -8.67 1.10 -14.72
N GLN A 75 -8.24 0.26 -13.77
CA GLN A 75 -7.66 -1.05 -14.07
C GLN A 75 -8.73 -2.12 -14.26
N VAL A 76 -8.41 -3.13 -15.06
CA VAL A 76 -9.18 -4.36 -15.14
C VAL A 76 -8.99 -5.16 -13.84
N ASP A 77 -10.10 -5.42 -13.15
CA ASP A 77 -10.12 -6.29 -11.97
C ASP A 77 -10.05 -7.77 -12.39
N ALA A 78 -8.90 -8.38 -12.12
CA ALA A 78 -8.59 -9.78 -12.43
C ALA A 78 -8.52 -10.65 -11.16
N ARG A 79 -9.08 -10.18 -10.03
CA ARG A 79 -9.18 -11.01 -8.82
C ARG A 79 -10.10 -12.20 -9.09
N SER A 80 -9.79 -13.36 -8.52
CA SER A 80 -10.54 -14.61 -8.75
C SER A 80 -12.04 -14.54 -8.43
N ALA A 81 -12.44 -13.64 -7.51
CA ALA A 81 -13.85 -13.39 -7.20
C ALA A 81 -14.62 -12.70 -8.33
N VAL A 82 -13.92 -12.06 -9.26
CA VAL A 82 -14.47 -11.27 -10.37
C VAL A 82 -14.14 -11.88 -11.74
N ALA A 83 -12.94 -12.46 -11.87
CA ALA A 83 -12.47 -13.16 -13.06
C ALA A 83 -11.86 -14.52 -12.64
N PRO A 84 -12.65 -15.60 -12.62
CA PRO A 84 -12.26 -16.87 -12.01
C PRO A 84 -11.31 -17.73 -12.85
N ASP A 85 -11.17 -17.44 -14.14
CA ASP A 85 -10.38 -18.20 -15.12
C ASP A 85 -9.71 -17.24 -16.14
N ILE A 86 -8.78 -17.77 -16.94
CA ILE A 86 -8.04 -16.96 -17.93
C ILE A 86 -8.99 -16.39 -18.98
N ASP A 87 -9.98 -17.16 -19.45
CA ASP A 87 -10.94 -16.71 -20.45
C ASP A 87 -11.75 -15.49 -19.99
N THR A 88 -12.19 -15.48 -18.73
CA THR A 88 -12.88 -14.33 -18.12
C THR A 88 -11.94 -13.14 -17.99
N ILE A 89 -10.68 -13.34 -17.59
CA ILE A 89 -9.69 -12.25 -17.54
C ILE A 89 -9.54 -11.62 -18.93
N VAL A 90 -9.34 -12.44 -19.97
CA VAL A 90 -9.21 -12.01 -21.37
C VAL A 90 -10.47 -11.28 -21.84
N ALA A 91 -11.66 -11.78 -21.51
CA ALA A 91 -12.92 -11.13 -21.85
C ALA A 91 -13.04 -9.72 -21.24
N ARG A 92 -12.67 -9.55 -19.97
CA ARG A 92 -12.68 -8.23 -19.32
C ARG A 92 -11.70 -7.24 -19.94
N PHE A 93 -10.51 -7.70 -20.34
CA PHE A 93 -9.58 -6.87 -21.09
C PHE A 93 -10.12 -6.48 -22.47
N ARG A 94 -10.80 -7.40 -23.16
CA ARG A 94 -11.45 -7.13 -24.45
C ARG A 94 -12.58 -6.10 -24.32
N GLU A 95 -13.42 -6.23 -23.30
CA GLU A 95 -14.46 -5.25 -22.97
C GLU A 95 -13.86 -3.87 -22.72
N ARG A 96 -12.76 -3.80 -21.95
CA ARG A 96 -12.06 -2.54 -21.69
C ARG A 96 -11.47 -1.94 -22.97
N ALA A 97 -10.84 -2.75 -23.81
CA ALA A 97 -10.27 -2.32 -25.09
C ALA A 97 -11.33 -1.69 -26.01
N ALA A 98 -12.53 -2.27 -26.08
CA ALA A 98 -13.63 -1.76 -26.90
C ALA A 98 -14.11 -0.35 -26.49
N THR A 99 -13.77 0.13 -25.29
CA THR A 99 -14.15 1.46 -24.79
C THR A 99 -13.08 2.53 -24.95
N LEU A 100 -11.89 2.17 -25.44
CA LEU A 100 -10.72 3.04 -25.47
C LEU A 100 -10.20 3.26 -26.89
N PRO A 101 -9.59 4.41 -27.20
CA PRO A 101 -8.90 4.60 -28.48
C PRO A 101 -7.74 3.61 -28.66
N PRO A 102 -7.51 3.06 -29.86
CA PRO A 102 -6.37 2.18 -30.14
C PRO A 102 -5.03 2.75 -29.66
N GLY A 103 -4.15 1.89 -29.16
CA GLY A 103 -2.86 2.27 -28.58
C GLY A 103 -2.91 2.77 -27.14
N THR A 104 -4.10 3.01 -26.56
CA THR A 104 -4.23 3.34 -25.12
C THR A 104 -3.83 2.12 -24.27
N TRP A 105 -2.96 2.32 -23.28
CA TRP A 105 -2.55 1.28 -22.34
C TRP A 105 -3.72 0.78 -21.50
N ILE A 106 -3.85 -0.54 -21.37
CA ILE A 106 -4.83 -1.19 -20.51
C ILE A 106 -4.08 -1.96 -19.44
N THR A 107 -4.24 -1.54 -18.19
CA THR A 107 -3.63 -2.23 -17.05
C THR A 107 -4.68 -3.01 -16.29
N GLY A 108 -4.27 -4.12 -15.68
CA GLY A 108 -5.11 -4.90 -14.78
C GLY A 108 -4.33 -5.39 -13.58
N ARG A 109 -5.03 -5.85 -12.55
CA ARG A 109 -4.41 -6.38 -11.34
C ARG A 109 -5.24 -7.47 -10.70
N GLY A 110 -4.56 -8.40 -10.04
CA GLY A 110 -5.18 -9.24 -9.00
C GLY A 110 -5.28 -10.72 -9.33
N TYR A 111 -4.83 -11.14 -10.51
CA TYR A 111 -4.83 -12.57 -10.86
C TYR A 111 -3.85 -13.35 -9.98
N ASN A 112 -4.14 -14.63 -9.80
CA ASN A 112 -3.27 -15.57 -9.09
C ASN A 112 -3.38 -16.94 -9.75
N GLU A 113 -2.36 -17.36 -10.50
CA GLU A 113 -2.32 -18.63 -11.22
C GLU A 113 -2.57 -19.85 -10.33
N THR A 114 -2.21 -19.78 -9.04
CA THR A 114 -2.47 -20.90 -8.12
C THR A 114 -3.94 -21.03 -7.77
N ALA A 115 -4.74 -19.98 -7.98
CA ALA A 115 -6.18 -19.98 -7.75
C ALA A 115 -6.99 -20.19 -9.04
N LEU A 116 -6.35 -20.12 -10.21
CA LEU A 116 -7.00 -20.35 -11.50
C LEU A 116 -7.14 -21.87 -11.77
N PRO A 117 -8.23 -22.32 -12.42
CA PRO A 117 -8.40 -23.71 -12.86
C PRO A 117 -7.25 -24.22 -13.73
N GLU A 118 -6.67 -23.36 -14.57
CA GLU A 118 -5.62 -23.69 -15.53
C GLU A 118 -4.25 -23.92 -14.87
N ARG A 119 -4.07 -23.51 -13.61
CA ARG A 119 -2.83 -23.67 -12.83
C ARG A 119 -1.56 -23.18 -13.54
N ARG A 120 -1.70 -22.18 -14.40
CA ARG A 120 -0.60 -21.54 -15.14
C ARG A 120 -0.75 -20.03 -15.12
N HIS A 121 0.36 -19.32 -15.32
CA HIS A 121 0.30 -17.89 -15.59
C HIS A 121 -0.35 -17.62 -16.96
N LEU A 122 -0.91 -16.43 -17.12
CA LEU A 122 -1.22 -15.89 -18.42
C LEU A 122 0.07 -15.68 -19.22
N THR A 123 -0.06 -15.74 -20.54
CA THR A 123 0.99 -15.51 -21.52
C THR A 123 0.66 -14.29 -22.38
N ARG A 124 1.63 -13.83 -23.18
CA ARG A 124 1.43 -12.76 -24.16
C ARG A 124 0.30 -13.11 -25.13
N ALA A 125 0.19 -14.39 -25.51
CA ALA A 125 -0.83 -14.87 -26.44
C ALA A 125 -2.24 -14.83 -25.83
N ASP A 126 -2.40 -15.13 -24.54
CA ASP A 126 -3.69 -14.98 -23.86
C ASP A 126 -4.15 -13.51 -23.90
N LEU A 127 -3.24 -12.57 -23.63
CA LEU A 127 -3.56 -11.14 -23.65
C LEU A 127 -3.69 -10.57 -25.08
N ASP A 128 -2.96 -11.10 -26.07
CA ASP A 128 -3.14 -10.76 -27.49
C ASP A 128 -4.53 -11.17 -27.98
N ALA A 129 -5.11 -12.24 -27.44
CA ALA A 129 -6.50 -12.63 -27.73
C ALA A 129 -7.54 -11.64 -27.16
N ALA A 130 -7.16 -10.78 -26.20
CA ALA A 130 -7.99 -9.66 -25.77
C ALA A 130 -7.86 -8.47 -26.73
N SER A 131 -6.64 -8.10 -27.10
CA SER A 131 -6.36 -7.08 -28.12
C SER A 131 -4.90 -7.11 -28.58
N THR A 132 -4.68 -6.87 -29.87
CA THR A 132 -3.37 -6.59 -30.47
C THR A 132 -3.12 -5.10 -30.77
N GLU A 133 -4.17 -4.27 -30.68
CA GLU A 133 -4.10 -2.82 -30.93
C GLU A 133 -3.75 -2.01 -29.67
N HIS A 134 -4.01 -2.58 -28.49
CA HIS A 134 -3.72 -1.97 -27.20
C HIS A 134 -2.55 -2.66 -26.51
N PRO A 135 -1.59 -1.93 -25.94
CA PRO A 135 -0.63 -2.52 -25.01
C PRO A 135 -1.33 -2.89 -23.70
N ILE A 136 -1.19 -4.15 -23.29
CA ILE A 136 -1.84 -4.71 -22.10
C ILE A 136 -0.79 -5.15 -21.09
N ALA A 137 -0.98 -4.80 -19.82
CA ALA A 137 -0.16 -5.25 -18.70
C ALA A 137 -1.02 -5.68 -17.50
N LEU A 138 -0.83 -6.92 -17.03
CA LEU A 138 -1.60 -7.52 -15.95
C LEU A 138 -0.69 -7.86 -14.77
N THR A 139 -0.84 -7.15 -13.66
CA THR A 139 -0.06 -7.38 -12.43
C THR A 139 -0.65 -8.50 -11.59
N ARG A 140 0.18 -9.45 -11.16
CA ARG A 140 -0.21 -10.55 -10.26
C ARG A 140 -0.60 -10.00 -8.88
N THR A 141 -1.44 -10.73 -8.14
CA THR A 141 -1.90 -10.35 -6.79
C THR A 141 -0.76 -9.97 -5.83
N CYS A 142 0.40 -10.64 -5.91
CA CYS A 142 1.57 -10.33 -5.06
C CYS A 142 2.24 -9.00 -5.41
N GLY A 143 2.08 -8.48 -6.63
CA GLY A 143 2.79 -7.30 -7.11
C GLY A 143 4.24 -7.53 -7.56
N HIS A 144 4.77 -8.76 -7.49
CA HIS A 144 6.14 -9.13 -7.89
C HIS A 144 6.25 -9.71 -9.31
N MET A 145 5.14 -9.76 -10.04
CA MET A 145 5.10 -10.27 -11.41
C MET A 145 4.09 -9.49 -12.24
N ILE A 146 4.40 -9.30 -13.53
CA ILE A 146 3.49 -8.70 -14.50
C ILE A 146 3.53 -9.49 -15.81
N VAL A 147 2.36 -9.69 -16.42
CA VAL A 147 2.22 -10.32 -17.75
C VAL A 147 1.86 -9.24 -18.75
N ALA A 148 2.58 -9.20 -19.88
CA ALA A 148 2.37 -8.25 -20.96
C ALA A 148 2.00 -8.94 -22.28
N ASN A 149 1.17 -8.29 -23.09
CA ASN A 149 0.88 -8.75 -24.45
C ASN A 149 2.01 -8.36 -25.42
N SER A 150 1.93 -8.84 -26.67
CA SER A 150 2.98 -8.58 -27.67
C SER A 150 3.19 -7.10 -27.94
N LYS A 151 2.11 -6.30 -27.99
CA LYS A 151 2.19 -4.85 -28.21
C LYS A 151 2.93 -4.13 -27.07
N ALA A 152 2.66 -4.51 -25.82
CA ALA A 152 3.33 -3.92 -24.66
C ALA A 152 4.82 -4.31 -24.59
N LEU A 153 5.18 -5.54 -24.95
CA LEU A 153 6.58 -5.97 -25.07
C LEU A 153 7.33 -5.21 -26.17
N GLU A 154 6.70 -4.99 -27.33
CA GLU A 154 7.24 -4.21 -28.44
C GLU A 154 7.58 -2.78 -27.99
N LEU A 155 6.63 -2.09 -27.34
CA LEU A 155 6.83 -0.73 -26.82
C LEU A 155 7.93 -0.66 -25.76
N ALA A 156 8.11 -1.73 -24.98
CA ALA A 156 9.17 -1.84 -23.99
C ALA A 156 10.53 -2.27 -24.56
N GLY A 157 10.61 -2.58 -25.87
CA GLY A 157 11.83 -3.07 -26.50
C GLY A 157 12.29 -4.43 -25.99
N ILE A 158 11.36 -5.27 -25.49
CA ILE A 158 11.67 -6.59 -24.94
C ILE A 158 11.57 -7.63 -26.06
N THR A 159 12.70 -8.28 -26.38
CA THR A 159 12.81 -9.29 -27.44
C THR A 159 13.38 -10.60 -26.90
N ALA A 160 13.54 -11.60 -27.78
CA ALA A 160 14.28 -12.83 -27.50
C ALA A 160 15.72 -12.58 -27.01
N GLN A 161 16.35 -11.48 -27.44
CA GLN A 161 17.75 -11.14 -27.14
C GLN A 161 17.91 -10.24 -25.91
N THR A 162 16.82 -9.69 -25.35
CA THR A 162 16.90 -8.87 -24.14
C THR A 162 17.41 -9.71 -22.96
N PRO A 163 18.54 -9.35 -22.33
CA PRO A 163 19.05 -10.10 -21.18
C PRO A 163 18.15 -9.88 -19.97
N ASN A 164 18.19 -10.84 -19.04
CA ASN A 164 17.61 -10.66 -17.72
C ASN A 164 18.37 -9.54 -16.97
N PRO A 165 17.69 -8.55 -16.39
CA PRO A 165 18.36 -7.57 -15.53
C PRO A 165 18.81 -8.23 -14.21
N PRO A 166 19.82 -7.68 -13.52
CA PRO A 166 20.20 -8.15 -12.20
C PRO A 166 18.99 -8.22 -11.25
N GLY A 167 18.78 -9.38 -10.62
CA GLY A 167 17.65 -9.61 -9.71
C GLY A 167 16.27 -9.67 -10.37
N GLY A 168 16.19 -9.94 -11.68
CA GLY A 168 14.93 -10.02 -12.41
C GLY A 168 14.96 -11.04 -13.53
N VAL A 169 13.78 -11.51 -13.93
CA VAL A 169 13.65 -12.58 -14.93
C VAL A 169 12.61 -12.20 -15.99
N ILE A 170 13.01 -12.30 -17.25
CA ILE A 170 12.10 -12.35 -18.41
C ILE A 170 11.85 -13.84 -18.65
N VAL A 171 10.63 -14.31 -18.39
CA VAL A 171 10.30 -15.73 -18.59
C VAL A 171 10.18 -15.99 -20.09
N ARG A 172 10.84 -17.05 -20.55
CA ARG A 172 10.90 -17.46 -21.96
C ARG A 172 10.31 -18.85 -22.14
N ASP A 173 9.71 -19.07 -23.30
CA ASP A 173 9.25 -20.40 -23.70
C ASP A 173 10.42 -21.27 -24.23
N GLU A 174 10.10 -22.48 -24.67
CA GLU A 174 11.07 -23.43 -25.22
C GLU A 174 11.78 -22.92 -26.49
N ALA A 175 11.18 -21.98 -27.21
CA ALA A 175 11.78 -21.34 -28.39
C ALA A 175 12.67 -20.14 -28.02
N GLY A 176 12.76 -19.77 -26.74
CA GLY A 176 13.50 -18.61 -26.26
C GLY A 176 12.73 -17.29 -26.39
N GLU A 177 11.46 -17.34 -26.81
CA GLU A 177 10.61 -16.16 -26.96
C GLU A 177 10.07 -15.71 -25.60
N PRO A 178 9.99 -14.39 -25.31
CA PRO A 178 9.37 -13.92 -24.08
C PRO A 178 7.91 -14.37 -23.98
N THR A 179 7.53 -15.03 -22.90
CA THR A 179 6.14 -15.47 -22.66
C THR A 179 5.23 -14.31 -22.30
N GLY A 180 5.76 -13.10 -22.09
CA GLY A 180 5.05 -11.95 -21.53
C GLY A 180 5.18 -11.81 -20.02
N LEU A 181 5.56 -12.87 -19.30
CA LEU A 181 5.74 -12.83 -17.85
C LEU A 181 7.12 -12.25 -17.47
N LEU A 182 7.11 -11.15 -16.71
CA LEU A 182 8.28 -10.47 -16.17
C LEU A 182 8.22 -10.52 -14.64
N GLN A 183 9.35 -10.81 -14.00
CA GLN A 183 9.46 -10.98 -12.56
C GLN A 183 10.50 -10.03 -11.95
N GLU A 184 10.20 -9.53 -10.75
CA GLU A 184 11.09 -8.67 -9.95
C GLU A 184 11.61 -7.46 -10.76
N THR A 185 12.93 -7.23 -10.84
CA THR A 185 13.49 -6.05 -11.51
C THR A 185 13.20 -6.01 -13.02
N ALA A 186 12.85 -7.14 -13.64
CA ALA A 186 12.45 -7.19 -15.06
C ALA A 186 11.11 -6.47 -15.31
N MET A 187 10.23 -6.36 -14.31
CA MET A 187 9.01 -5.55 -14.41
C MET A 187 9.33 -4.09 -14.72
N GLY A 188 10.49 -3.59 -14.26
CA GLY A 188 10.96 -2.23 -14.54
C GLY A 188 11.19 -1.95 -16.02
N LEU A 189 11.51 -2.97 -16.84
CA LEU A 189 11.63 -2.82 -18.29
C LEU A 189 10.30 -2.37 -18.91
N LEU A 190 9.20 -2.98 -18.47
CA LEU A 190 7.85 -2.69 -18.94
C LEU A 190 7.30 -1.40 -18.32
N ASN A 191 7.48 -1.20 -17.01
CA ASN A 191 6.98 -0.02 -16.31
C ASN A 191 7.53 1.29 -16.89
N ARG A 192 8.77 1.30 -17.40
CA ARG A 192 9.35 2.48 -18.06
C ARG A 192 8.70 2.83 -19.40
N ALA A 193 8.06 1.87 -20.06
CA ALA A 193 7.34 2.09 -21.31
C ALA A 193 5.87 2.51 -21.08
N MET A 194 5.35 2.28 -19.86
CA MET A 194 4.01 2.69 -19.49
C MET A 194 3.95 4.20 -19.24
N PRO A 195 2.88 4.89 -19.68
CA PRO A 195 2.66 6.28 -19.34
C PRO A 195 2.45 6.42 -17.83
N GLU A 196 2.92 7.55 -17.28
CA GLU A 196 2.57 7.93 -15.92
C GLU A 196 1.07 8.20 -15.82
N ILE A 197 0.50 7.86 -14.66
CA ILE A 197 -0.89 8.21 -14.36
C ILE A 197 -0.94 9.70 -14.05
N ASP A 198 -1.79 10.43 -14.75
CA ASP A 198 -1.98 11.86 -14.51
C ASP A 198 -2.64 12.14 -13.15
N ASP A 199 -2.43 13.36 -12.65
CA ASP A 199 -2.90 13.78 -11.33
C ASP A 199 -4.42 13.74 -11.18
N ALA A 200 -5.19 13.97 -12.26
CA ALA A 200 -6.65 13.94 -12.20
C ALA A 200 -7.15 12.51 -12.03
N THR A 201 -6.61 11.57 -12.82
CA THR A 201 -6.89 10.14 -12.67
C THR A 201 -6.47 9.63 -11.30
N MET A 202 -5.32 10.07 -10.79
CA MET A 202 -4.84 9.73 -9.45
C MET A 202 -5.76 10.27 -8.34
N ALA A 203 -6.25 11.50 -8.48
CA ALA A 203 -7.19 12.11 -7.55
C ALA A 203 -8.52 11.33 -7.53
N ASP A 204 -9.04 10.93 -8.69
CA ASP A 204 -10.26 10.12 -8.78
C ASP A 204 -10.09 8.72 -8.17
N ALA A 205 -8.93 8.10 -8.36
CA ALA A 205 -8.57 6.85 -7.69
C ALA A 205 -8.60 7.01 -6.16
N ILE A 206 -7.93 8.02 -5.61
CA ILE A 206 -7.91 8.27 -4.15
C ILE A 206 -9.34 8.52 -3.63
N ARG A 207 -10.14 9.35 -4.32
CA ARG A 207 -11.56 9.59 -3.97
C ARG A 207 -12.39 8.31 -3.98
N ALA A 208 -12.20 7.44 -4.97
CA ALA A 208 -12.90 6.16 -5.05
C ALA A 208 -12.58 5.26 -3.86
N THR A 209 -11.30 5.16 -3.48
CA THR A 209 -10.91 4.38 -2.30
C THR A 209 -11.47 4.95 -1.01
N MET A 210 -11.44 6.27 -0.80
CA MET A 210 -11.99 6.86 0.42
C MET A 210 -13.49 6.56 0.57
N ARG A 211 -14.27 6.64 -0.52
CA ARG A 211 -15.69 6.23 -0.51
C ARG A 211 -15.85 4.75 -0.18
N HIS A 212 -15.01 3.90 -0.75
CA HIS A 212 -15.02 2.46 -0.47
C HIS A 212 -14.69 2.16 0.99
N GLN A 213 -13.67 2.82 1.55
CA GLN A 213 -13.26 2.71 2.95
C GLN A 213 -14.39 3.12 3.91
N LEU A 214 -15.04 4.26 3.66
CA LEU A 214 -16.17 4.71 4.49
C LEU A 214 -17.34 3.71 4.45
N ALA A 215 -17.63 3.09 3.31
CA ALA A 215 -18.65 2.05 3.19
C ALA A 215 -18.32 0.79 4.02
N LEU A 216 -17.05 0.58 4.37
CA LEU A 216 -16.57 -0.49 5.24
C LEU A 216 -16.37 -0.02 6.70
N GLY A 217 -16.72 1.22 7.03
CA GLY A 217 -16.51 1.82 8.35
C GLY A 217 -15.07 2.24 8.65
N ILE A 218 -14.19 2.26 7.64
CA ILE A 218 -12.80 2.75 7.76
C ILE A 218 -12.82 4.27 7.60
N THR A 219 -12.43 4.98 8.68
CA THR A 219 -12.48 6.45 8.76
C THR A 219 -11.09 7.08 8.85
N SER A 220 -10.06 6.26 8.97
CA SER A 220 -8.66 6.66 8.90
C SER A 220 -7.82 5.54 8.28
N ALA A 221 -6.75 5.92 7.57
CA ALA A 221 -5.90 4.98 6.87
C ALA A 221 -4.46 5.51 6.77
N THR A 222 -3.49 4.60 6.70
CA THR A 222 -2.09 4.93 6.41
C THR A 222 -1.73 4.46 5.01
N ASP A 223 -1.29 5.38 4.15
CA ASP A 223 -0.91 5.10 2.75
C ASP A 223 0.61 5.20 2.54
N PRO A 224 1.32 4.07 2.43
CA PRO A 224 2.75 4.07 2.12
C PRO A 224 3.03 4.14 0.62
N LEU A 225 4.29 4.45 0.31
CA LEU A 225 4.83 4.50 -1.04
C LEU A 225 4.40 5.73 -1.83
N LEU A 226 4.26 6.86 -1.14
CA LEU A 226 3.97 8.12 -1.82
C LEU A 226 5.26 8.65 -2.45
N THR A 227 5.29 8.70 -3.77
CA THR A 227 6.29 9.48 -4.53
C THR A 227 5.97 10.98 -4.40
N PRO A 228 6.89 11.88 -4.78
CA PRO A 228 6.60 13.32 -4.82
C PRO A 228 5.34 13.67 -5.63
N SER A 229 5.10 13.00 -6.77
CA SER A 229 3.91 13.19 -7.60
C SER A 229 2.63 12.80 -6.85
N ILE A 230 2.56 11.58 -6.28
CA ILE A 230 1.38 11.12 -5.54
C ILE A 230 1.16 11.99 -4.29
N LEU A 231 2.24 12.40 -3.61
CA LEU A 231 2.16 13.30 -2.46
C LEU A 231 1.54 14.65 -2.85
N SER A 232 1.87 15.19 -4.02
CA SER A 232 1.28 16.43 -4.55
C SER A 232 -0.24 16.30 -4.68
N VAL A 233 -0.73 15.18 -5.23
CA VAL A 233 -2.17 14.93 -5.36
C VAL A 233 -2.88 14.91 -3.99
N TYR A 234 -2.26 14.30 -2.97
CA TYR A 234 -2.79 14.35 -1.61
C TYR A 234 -2.85 15.78 -1.04
N ARG A 235 -1.81 16.59 -1.28
CA ARG A 235 -1.79 18.00 -0.84
C ARG A 235 -2.88 18.82 -1.54
N ASP A 236 -3.11 18.57 -2.83
CA ASP A 236 -4.15 19.26 -3.59
C ASP A 236 -5.56 18.87 -3.12
N LEU A 237 -5.80 17.59 -2.88
CA LEU A 237 -7.06 17.11 -2.31
C LEU A 237 -7.32 17.71 -0.93
N GLU A 238 -6.28 17.79 -0.09
CA GLU A 238 -6.36 18.42 1.22
C GLU A 238 -6.66 19.92 1.12
N ALA A 239 -5.96 20.65 0.25
CA ALA A 239 -6.16 22.09 0.05
C ALA A 239 -7.58 22.43 -0.45
N ARG A 240 -8.21 21.49 -1.18
CA ARG A 240 -9.61 21.60 -1.64
C ARG A 240 -10.64 21.05 -0.65
N GLY A 241 -10.22 20.52 0.50
CA GLY A 241 -11.11 19.94 1.51
C GLY A 241 -11.78 18.64 1.06
N GLU A 242 -11.15 17.89 0.15
CA GLU A 242 -11.73 16.70 -0.49
C GLU A 242 -11.30 15.37 0.15
N LEU A 243 -10.40 15.40 1.14
CA LEU A 243 -10.05 14.21 1.93
C LEU A 243 -11.16 13.92 2.95
N ILE A 244 -12.00 12.94 2.63
CA ILE A 244 -13.14 12.51 3.47
C ILE A 244 -12.80 11.39 4.46
N VAL A 245 -11.56 10.90 4.42
CA VAL A 245 -10.95 9.94 5.34
C VAL A 245 -9.65 10.57 5.85
N ARG A 246 -9.29 10.34 7.12
CA ARG A 246 -8.00 10.83 7.64
C ARG A 246 -6.85 9.97 7.10
N VAL A 247 -5.88 10.58 6.45
CA VAL A 247 -4.77 9.88 5.79
C VAL A 247 -3.44 10.19 6.48
N ASN A 248 -2.73 9.14 6.89
CA ASN A 248 -1.30 9.20 7.21
C ASN A 248 -0.50 8.77 5.97
N GLY A 249 0.04 9.73 5.22
CA GLY A 249 0.86 9.44 4.05
C GLY A 249 2.31 9.15 4.44
N LEU A 250 2.89 8.08 3.89
CA LEU A 250 4.30 7.72 4.12
C LEU A 250 5.12 7.84 2.81
N PRO A 251 5.77 8.99 2.57
CA PRO A 251 6.62 9.17 1.41
C PRO A 251 7.77 8.17 1.38
N ILE A 252 7.98 7.51 0.25
CA ILE A 252 9.05 6.54 0.06
C ILE A 252 10.38 7.27 -0.19
N ARG A 253 11.43 6.85 0.51
CA ARG A 253 12.76 7.43 0.39
C ARG A 253 13.61 6.75 -0.70
N ARG A 254 13.43 5.45 -0.90
CA ARG A 254 14.10 4.64 -1.93
C ARG A 254 13.05 3.77 -2.65
N PRO A 255 12.58 4.13 -3.85
CA PRO A 255 11.62 3.34 -4.62
C PRO A 255 12.18 1.98 -5.03
N ASP A 256 11.32 0.97 -5.16
CA ASP A 256 11.69 -0.39 -5.56
C ASP A 256 12.36 -0.42 -6.94
N GLY A 257 13.41 -1.24 -7.10
CA GLY A 257 14.12 -1.40 -8.38
C GLY A 257 15.03 -0.23 -8.79
N GLY A 258 15.20 0.79 -7.94
CA GLY A 258 16.08 1.93 -8.19
C GLY A 258 17.13 2.16 -7.10
N THR A 259 18.18 2.90 -7.44
CA THR A 259 19.25 3.37 -6.54
C THR A 259 19.15 4.88 -6.30
N GLU A 260 17.98 5.48 -6.54
CA GLU A 260 17.72 6.91 -6.34
C GLU A 260 17.11 7.16 -4.95
N THR A 261 17.64 8.14 -4.22
CA THR A 261 17.06 8.61 -2.96
C THR A 261 16.18 9.79 -3.26
N LEU A 262 14.88 9.64 -3.04
CA LEU A 262 13.92 10.72 -3.15
C LEU A 262 14.11 11.71 -1.99
N PRO A 263 13.89 13.01 -2.24
CA PRO A 263 14.10 14.05 -1.24
C PRO A 263 13.21 13.85 -0.02
N LEU A 264 13.64 14.37 1.13
CA LEU A 264 12.82 14.38 2.32
C LEU A 264 11.63 15.32 2.07
N PRO A 265 10.39 14.89 2.30
CA PRO A 265 9.24 15.74 2.06
C PRO A 265 9.21 16.89 3.08
N GLU A 266 8.43 17.93 2.79
CA GLU A 266 8.03 18.89 3.81
C GLU A 266 7.09 18.20 4.81
N ARG A 267 7.35 18.36 6.11
CA ARG A 267 6.44 17.91 7.17
C ARG A 267 5.12 18.67 7.09
N PHE A 268 4.01 17.95 7.18
CA PHE A 268 2.69 18.57 7.18
C PHE A 268 1.72 17.77 8.02
N VAL A 269 0.92 18.47 8.83
CA VAL A 269 -0.09 17.85 9.67
C VAL A 269 -1.31 18.78 9.70
N SER A 270 -2.42 18.29 9.18
CA SER A 270 -3.75 18.88 9.32
C SER A 270 -4.69 17.89 10.04
N ASP A 271 -5.99 18.20 10.09
CA ASP A 271 -6.99 17.30 10.67
C ASP A 271 -7.27 16.05 9.82
N THR A 272 -6.95 16.11 8.52
CA THR A 272 -7.28 15.07 7.51
C THR A 272 -6.05 14.49 6.81
N LEU A 273 -4.91 15.19 6.77
CA LEU A 273 -3.67 14.68 6.17
C LEU A 273 -2.47 14.85 7.09
N ARG A 274 -1.72 13.77 7.27
CA ARG A 274 -0.48 13.74 8.05
C ARG A 274 0.67 13.17 7.23
N ILE A 275 1.72 13.98 7.08
CA ILE A 275 3.00 13.68 6.44
C ILE A 275 4.11 14.01 7.45
N ASP A 276 4.34 13.10 8.38
CA ASP A 276 5.41 13.21 9.39
C ASP A 276 6.14 11.88 9.62
N CYS A 277 5.97 10.95 8.69
CA CYS A 277 6.59 9.64 8.70
C CYS A 277 7.02 9.28 7.26
N VAL A 278 8.19 8.68 7.09
CA VAL A 278 8.69 8.22 5.78
C VAL A 278 8.79 6.71 5.72
N LYS A 279 8.72 6.15 4.51
CA LYS A 279 8.74 4.71 4.25
C LYS A 279 10.10 4.24 3.73
N PHE A 280 10.53 3.07 4.20
CA PHE A 280 11.66 2.26 3.72
C PHE A 280 11.25 0.79 3.58
N PHE A 281 12.09 0.00 2.89
CA PHE A 281 12.05 -1.46 2.89
C PHE A 281 13.40 -2.01 3.30
N ALA A 282 13.42 -3.04 4.14
CA ALA A 282 14.64 -3.74 4.51
C ALA A 282 14.83 -5.03 3.70
N ASP A 283 13.75 -5.66 3.25
CA ASP A 283 13.77 -6.92 2.50
C ASP A 283 12.55 -7.08 1.56
N GLY A 284 12.44 -8.26 0.95
CA GLY A 284 11.33 -8.65 0.07
C GLY A 284 10.15 -9.34 0.78
N GLY A 285 9.52 -10.30 0.10
CA GLY A 285 8.32 -11.00 0.57
C GLY A 285 8.52 -12.50 0.72
N LEU A 286 7.77 -13.13 1.64
CA LEU A 286 7.82 -14.58 1.85
C LEU A 286 7.35 -15.38 0.63
N SER A 287 6.33 -14.87 -0.09
CA SER A 287 5.75 -15.59 -1.24
C SER A 287 6.68 -15.62 -2.46
N GLY A 288 7.57 -14.63 -2.59
CA GLY A 288 8.62 -14.60 -3.62
C GLY A 288 9.95 -15.21 -3.16
N ALA A 289 10.03 -15.74 -1.92
CA ALA A 289 11.27 -16.20 -1.30
C ALA A 289 12.38 -15.12 -1.26
N THR A 290 12.00 -13.85 -1.08
CA THR A 290 12.92 -12.70 -1.08
C THR A 290 13.03 -11.99 0.26
N ALA A 291 12.23 -12.34 1.27
CA ALA A 291 12.43 -11.84 2.64
C ALA A 291 13.72 -12.43 3.23
N ALA A 292 14.48 -11.64 3.98
CA ALA A 292 15.82 -12.04 4.43
C ALA A 292 15.75 -12.90 5.70
N LEU A 293 16.07 -14.19 5.59
CA LEU A 293 15.93 -15.19 6.65
C LEU A 293 17.27 -15.67 7.18
N SER A 294 17.33 -16.10 8.44
CA SER A 294 18.52 -16.80 8.96
C SER A 294 18.63 -18.23 8.47
N GLU A 295 17.50 -18.80 8.03
CA GLU A 295 17.41 -20.18 7.54
C GLU A 295 17.00 -20.21 6.05
N PRO A 296 17.57 -21.12 5.25
CA PRO A 296 17.21 -21.26 3.85
C PRO A 296 15.72 -21.59 3.61
N TYR A 297 15.13 -20.97 2.60
CA TYR A 297 13.83 -21.35 2.08
C TYR A 297 13.85 -22.79 1.55
N LYS A 298 12.83 -23.59 1.90
CA LYS A 298 12.71 -24.97 1.43
C LYS A 298 12.62 -25.11 -0.10
N VAL A 299 12.05 -24.11 -0.77
CA VAL A 299 11.75 -24.15 -2.21
C VAL A 299 12.97 -23.76 -3.04
N THR A 300 13.72 -22.74 -2.62
CA THR A 300 14.85 -22.19 -3.38
C THR A 300 16.20 -22.63 -2.83
N GLY A 301 16.31 -22.94 -1.54
CA GLY A 301 17.58 -23.21 -0.86
C GLY A 301 18.38 -21.96 -0.49
N ASP A 302 17.87 -20.77 -0.82
CA ASP A 302 18.49 -19.46 -0.53
C ASP A 302 17.88 -18.83 0.73
N CYS A 303 18.49 -17.76 1.26
CA CYS A 303 18.03 -17.04 2.46
C CYS A 303 17.32 -15.70 2.16
N GLY A 304 16.86 -15.48 0.92
CA GLY A 304 16.34 -14.19 0.49
C GLY A 304 17.41 -13.09 0.46
N VAL A 305 17.01 -11.82 0.55
CA VAL A 305 17.93 -10.70 0.33
C VAL A 305 17.61 -9.48 1.20
N LEU A 306 18.64 -8.93 1.84
CA LEU A 306 18.57 -7.58 2.42
C LEU A 306 18.68 -6.56 1.30
N ARG A 307 17.82 -5.54 1.37
CA ARG A 307 17.79 -4.48 0.37
C ARG A 307 18.97 -3.51 0.50
N PHE A 308 19.45 -3.32 1.72
CA PHE A 308 20.49 -2.34 2.05
C PHE A 308 21.55 -2.96 2.93
N ASP A 309 22.79 -2.52 2.75
CA ASP A 309 23.79 -2.65 3.79
C ASP A 309 23.37 -1.83 5.02
N THR A 310 23.73 -2.32 6.21
CA THR A 310 23.29 -1.70 7.48
C THR A 310 23.74 -0.26 7.63
N ASP A 311 24.96 0.07 7.17
CA ASP A 311 25.50 1.43 7.25
C ASP A 311 24.77 2.39 6.29
N GLU A 312 24.45 1.92 5.07
CA GLU A 312 23.64 2.71 4.12
C GLU A 312 22.26 2.97 4.71
N LEU A 313 21.58 1.93 5.21
CA LEU A 313 20.26 2.07 5.81
C LEU A 313 20.28 3.04 6.99
N THR A 314 21.29 2.94 7.85
CA THR A 314 21.48 3.82 9.01
C THR A 314 21.67 5.27 8.57
N GLN A 315 22.49 5.53 7.55
CA GLN A 315 22.71 6.89 7.05
C GLN A 315 21.44 7.50 6.44
N LEU A 316 20.71 6.72 5.63
CA LEU A 316 19.46 7.18 5.02
C LEU A 316 18.36 7.46 6.05
N MET A 317 18.24 6.59 7.06
CA MET A 317 17.29 6.78 8.15
C MET A 317 17.71 7.90 9.11
N TRP A 318 19.01 8.16 9.27
CA TRP A 318 19.50 9.26 10.08
C TRP A 318 19.01 10.62 9.56
N GLU A 319 19.00 10.85 8.25
CA GLU A 319 18.47 12.09 7.67
C GLU A 319 17.01 12.35 8.09
N ALA A 320 16.15 11.32 8.01
CA ALA A 320 14.76 11.43 8.41
C ALA A 320 14.59 11.58 9.93
N HIS A 321 15.31 10.76 10.71
CA HIS A 321 15.26 10.81 12.16
C HIS A 321 15.72 12.17 12.69
N ASP A 322 16.84 12.70 12.21
CA ASP A 322 17.40 13.99 12.64
C ASP A 322 16.46 15.16 12.36
N ALA A 323 15.73 15.10 11.24
CA ALA A 323 14.67 16.04 10.86
C ALA A 323 13.33 15.86 11.63
N GLY A 324 13.27 14.87 12.54
CA GLY A 324 12.12 14.61 13.39
C GLY A 324 10.98 13.88 12.68
N PHE A 325 11.26 13.15 11.59
CA PHE A 325 10.31 12.24 10.98
C PHE A 325 10.27 10.90 11.72
N ARG A 326 9.06 10.33 11.82
CA ARG A 326 8.92 8.90 12.11
C ARG A 326 9.40 8.11 10.89
N ILE A 327 9.76 6.86 11.13
CA ILE A 327 10.28 5.97 10.09
C ILE A 327 9.44 4.72 10.14
N ALA A 328 8.91 4.34 8.98
CA ALA A 328 8.18 3.12 8.75
C ALA A 328 9.01 2.22 7.85
N THR A 329 9.31 1.01 8.28
CA THR A 329 10.17 0.11 7.50
C THR A 329 9.49 -1.23 7.30
N HIS A 330 9.30 -1.61 6.05
CA HIS A 330 8.93 -2.99 5.71
C HIS A 330 10.06 -3.93 6.12
N ALA A 331 9.74 -4.90 6.97
CA ALA A 331 10.66 -5.97 7.34
C ALA A 331 9.85 -7.23 7.65
N ILE A 332 10.11 -8.29 6.88
CA ILE A 332 9.39 -9.56 7.02
C ILE A 332 10.30 -10.62 7.65
N GLY A 333 11.47 -10.84 7.06
CA GLY A 333 12.39 -11.87 7.51
C GLY A 333 13.10 -11.51 8.81
N ASP A 334 13.54 -12.52 9.55
CA ASP A 334 14.15 -12.34 10.87
C ASP A 334 15.48 -11.58 10.80
N VAL A 335 16.30 -11.79 9.76
CA VAL A 335 17.54 -11.04 9.52
C VAL A 335 17.25 -9.56 9.22
N ALA A 336 16.19 -9.29 8.46
CA ALA A 336 15.75 -7.91 8.20
C ALA A 336 15.24 -7.22 9.47
N LEU A 337 14.53 -7.96 10.33
CA LEU A 337 14.08 -7.43 11.63
C LEU A 337 15.25 -7.07 12.53
N ASP A 338 16.27 -7.93 12.61
CA ASP A 338 17.47 -7.64 13.39
C ASP A 338 18.19 -6.36 12.90
N GLN A 339 18.33 -6.21 11.57
CA GLN A 339 18.90 -5.00 10.97
C GLN A 339 18.08 -3.76 11.32
N VAL A 340 16.77 -3.77 11.08
CA VAL A 340 15.90 -2.60 11.30
C VAL A 340 15.84 -2.20 12.77
N ILE A 341 15.68 -3.15 13.68
CA ILE A 341 15.65 -2.87 15.12
C ILE A 341 17.01 -2.30 15.55
N GLY A 342 18.12 -2.87 15.08
CA GLY A 342 19.46 -2.35 15.37
C GLY A 342 19.68 -0.93 14.88
N VAL A 343 19.21 -0.61 13.67
CA VAL A 343 19.26 0.76 13.13
C VAL A 343 18.42 1.70 13.99
N TYR A 344 17.17 1.34 14.34
CA TYR A 344 16.33 2.17 15.19
C TYR A 344 16.96 2.44 16.57
N GLU A 345 17.54 1.42 17.20
CA GLU A 345 18.28 1.56 18.46
C GLU A 345 19.49 2.51 18.32
N ALA A 346 20.23 2.42 17.21
CA ALA A 346 21.36 3.30 16.94
C ALA A 346 20.94 4.75 16.74
N LEU A 347 19.85 5.01 16.00
CA LEU A 347 19.28 6.34 15.80
C LEU A 347 18.85 6.97 17.13
N HIS A 348 18.09 6.22 17.93
CA HIS A 348 17.60 6.71 19.23
C HIS A 348 18.74 6.98 20.22
N ARG A 349 19.79 6.14 20.20
CA ARG A 349 21.01 6.36 21.01
C ARG A 349 21.78 7.59 20.55
N ARG A 350 21.85 7.83 19.24
CA ARG A 350 22.56 8.97 18.65
C ARG A 350 21.85 10.30 18.94
N LYS A 351 20.52 10.34 18.85
CA LYS A 351 19.71 11.51 19.17
C LYS A 351 18.37 11.08 19.78
N PRO A 352 18.26 10.98 21.11
CA PRO A 352 16.98 10.67 21.75
C PRO A 352 15.93 11.73 21.41
N GLN A 353 14.76 11.29 20.93
CA GLN A 353 13.65 12.17 20.61
C GLN A 353 12.37 11.63 21.28
N PRO A 354 12.06 12.08 22.51
CA PRO A 354 10.88 11.64 23.24
C PRO A 354 9.60 11.81 22.40
N GLY A 355 8.82 10.74 22.28
CA GLY A 355 7.59 10.71 21.48
C GLY A 355 7.77 10.40 19.99
N LEU A 356 9.01 10.36 19.47
CA LEU A 356 9.29 9.93 18.11
C LEU A 356 9.40 8.41 18.04
N ARG A 357 8.27 7.76 17.76
CA ARG A 357 8.18 6.30 17.64
C ARG A 357 8.27 5.87 16.18
N HIS A 358 9.31 5.10 15.86
CA HIS A 358 9.42 4.41 14.58
C HIS A 358 8.52 3.17 14.57
N ARG A 359 8.20 2.69 13.37
CA ARG A 359 7.28 1.58 13.13
C ARG A 359 7.92 0.57 12.17
N ILE A 360 7.58 -0.70 12.38
CA ILE A 360 7.95 -1.80 11.51
C ILE A 360 6.67 -2.26 10.83
N GLU A 361 6.66 -2.27 9.50
CA GLU A 361 5.56 -2.80 8.71
C GLU A 361 5.71 -4.31 8.58
N HIS A 362 4.59 -5.03 8.64
CA HIS A 362 4.48 -6.49 8.66
C HIS A 362 4.96 -7.13 9.96
N LEU A 363 6.21 -6.89 10.38
CA LEU A 363 6.83 -7.59 11.51
C LEU A 363 6.65 -9.12 11.32
N GLY A 364 7.11 -9.62 10.17
CA GLY A 364 6.66 -10.90 9.62
C GLY A 364 7.03 -12.14 10.45
N LEU A 365 8.31 -12.30 10.74
CA LEU A 365 8.87 -13.46 11.47
C LEU A 365 9.69 -13.01 12.70
N PRO A 366 9.06 -12.40 13.72
CA PRO A 366 9.78 -11.93 14.89
C PRO A 366 10.18 -13.09 15.79
N SER A 367 11.41 -13.06 16.29
CA SER A 367 11.82 -13.89 17.44
C SER A 367 11.34 -13.27 18.75
N ALA A 368 11.37 -14.04 19.84
CA ALA A 368 11.12 -13.50 21.18
C ALA A 368 12.08 -12.34 21.52
N GLU A 369 13.31 -12.39 21.00
CA GLU A 369 14.28 -11.32 21.20
C GLU A 369 13.90 -10.04 20.46
N HIS A 370 13.45 -10.15 19.20
CA HIS A 370 12.94 -9.00 18.45
C HIS A 370 11.82 -8.29 19.22
N LEU A 371 10.88 -9.04 19.80
CA LEU A 371 9.80 -8.47 20.59
C LEU A 371 10.29 -7.76 21.87
N ARG A 372 11.30 -8.31 22.55
CA ARG A 372 11.92 -7.67 23.73
C ARG A 372 12.59 -6.35 23.36
N ARG A 373 13.37 -6.33 22.28
CA ARG A 373 14.07 -5.13 21.78
C ARG A 373 13.08 -4.04 21.32
N CYS A 374 12.03 -4.42 20.58
CA CYS A 374 10.95 -3.50 20.22
C CYS A 374 10.29 -2.87 21.44
N LYS A 375 10.01 -3.64 22.50
CA LYS A 375 9.45 -3.12 23.75
C LYS A 375 10.38 -2.12 24.43
N ALA A 376 11.69 -2.39 24.44
CA ALA A 376 12.68 -1.49 25.04
C ALA A 376 12.75 -0.13 24.34
N CYS A 377 12.47 -0.07 23.03
CA CYS A 377 12.42 1.18 22.26
C CYS A 377 11.13 2.00 22.44
N LEU A 378 10.12 1.48 23.17
CA LEU A 378 8.87 2.21 23.47
C LEU A 378 8.93 3.04 24.76
N LEU A 379 9.93 2.75 25.60
CA LEU A 379 10.25 3.38 26.88
C LEU A 379 11.31 4.47 26.65
#